data_AF-A0A7C4LX99-F1
#
_entry.id   AF-A0A7C4LX99-F1
#
_cell.length_a   1.000
_cell.length_b   1.000
_cell.length_c   1.000
_cell.angle_alpha   90.00
_cell.angle_beta   90.00
_cell.angle_gamma   90.00
#
_symmetry.space_group_name_H-M   'P 1'
#
loop_
_entity.id
_entity.type
_entity.pdbx_description
1 polymer ?
#
loop_
_entity_poly.entity_id
_entity_poly.type
_entity_poly.pdbx_seq_one_letter_code
_entity_poly.pdbx_strand_id
1 'polypeptide(L)'
;MKIKNKIRIPALGGQKGFTLVELLVVIAIVAALSVVVILYINPAEMMKQARDSTRMSDFATIQKAISMLASDQNGLPIGDPAWCYVSTSQTVPSAGCGIFQAGITVTSTGAGDRSVNGAGWIPLNFASISSGDPLGTLPADPVNTTDYFYAYVANASGQYELALNQFESTRYRRGGDQGRPEQSSYAGSNPQAYVVGTVPSLDM
;
A
#
# COMPACT_ATOMS: atom_id res chain seq x y z
N MET A 1 -43.17 -76.39 -6.06
CA MET A 1 -41.74 -76.16 -6.37
C MET A 1 -41.45 -74.67 -6.13
N LYS A 2 -40.73 -74.30 -5.07
CA LYS A 2 -40.36 -72.89 -4.77
C LYS A 2 -38.84 -72.79 -4.63
N ILE A 3 -38.20 -72.12 -5.58
CA ILE A 3 -36.76 -71.89 -5.60
C ILE A 3 -36.48 -70.67 -4.70
N LYS A 4 -35.68 -70.84 -3.64
CA LYS A 4 -35.22 -69.73 -2.80
C LYS A 4 -33.88 -69.23 -3.33
N ASN A 5 -33.87 -68.10 -4.03
CA ASN A 5 -32.65 -67.44 -4.48
C ASN A 5 -32.10 -66.54 -3.35
N LYS A 6 -30.93 -66.84 -2.80
CA LYS A 6 -30.26 -66.02 -1.78
C LYS A 6 -29.26 -65.08 -2.46
N ILE A 7 -29.59 -63.79 -2.53
CA ILE A 7 -28.64 -62.73 -2.95
C ILE A 7 -27.62 -62.55 -1.81
N ARG A 8 -26.32 -62.71 -2.11
CA ARG A 8 -25.22 -62.42 -1.18
C ARG A 8 -24.74 -60.99 -1.41
N ILE A 9 -24.83 -60.15 -0.38
CA ILE A 9 -24.26 -58.80 -0.36
C ILE A 9 -22.79 -58.94 0.07
N PRO A 10 -21.81 -58.47 -0.71
CA PRO A 10 -20.40 -58.52 -0.31
C PRO A 10 -20.15 -57.56 0.86
N ALA A 11 -19.49 -58.05 1.91
CA ALA A 11 -19.09 -57.24 3.05
C ALA A 11 -18.03 -56.21 2.63
N LEU A 12 -18.28 -54.94 2.94
CA LEU A 12 -17.32 -53.86 2.73
C LEU A 12 -16.09 -54.12 3.62
N GLY A 13 -14.92 -54.27 3.01
CA GLY A 13 -13.66 -54.53 3.69
C GLY A 13 -13.37 -53.49 4.79
N GLY A 14 -12.97 -53.98 5.96
CA GLY A 14 -12.74 -53.17 7.16
C GLY A 14 -11.78 -52.01 6.91
N GLN A 15 -12.21 -50.81 7.25
CA GLN A 15 -11.36 -49.63 7.24
C GLN A 15 -10.27 -49.81 8.31
N LYS A 16 -9.01 -49.92 7.87
CA LYS A 16 -7.85 -49.97 8.77
C LYS A 16 -7.75 -48.62 9.48
N GLY A 17 -7.87 -48.62 10.80
CA GLY A 17 -7.64 -47.43 11.63
C GLY A 17 -6.15 -47.09 11.72
N PHE A 18 -5.83 -45.81 11.89
CA PHE A 18 -4.45 -45.34 12.12
C PHE A 18 -3.89 -45.90 13.42
N THR A 19 -2.61 -46.26 13.42
CA THR A 19 -1.90 -46.66 14.65
C THR A 19 -1.41 -45.43 15.43
N LEU A 20 -1.31 -45.55 16.76
CA LEU A 20 -0.76 -44.48 17.61
C LEU A 20 0.69 -44.13 17.25
N VAL A 21 1.47 -45.14 16.84
CA VAL A 21 2.87 -44.95 16.44
C VAL A 21 2.96 -44.16 15.14
N GLU A 22 2.09 -44.42 14.15
CA GLU A 22 2.03 -43.63 12.92
C GLU A 22 1.74 -42.16 13.21
N LEU A 23 0.77 -41.87 14.08
CA LEU A 23 0.46 -40.49 14.44
C LEU A 23 1.63 -39.79 15.15
N LEU A 24 2.31 -40.50 16.05
CA LEU A 24 3.46 -39.97 16.81
C LEU A 24 4.64 -39.64 15.90
N VAL A 25 4.96 -40.51 14.95
CA VAL A 25 6.04 -40.25 13.98
C VAL A 25 5.68 -39.07 13.07
N VAL A 26 4.43 -38.94 12.66
CA VAL A 26 3.98 -37.82 11.81
C VAL A 26 4.13 -36.48 12.53
N ILE A 27 3.66 -36.35 13.79
CA ILE A 27 3.81 -35.08 14.52
C ILE A 27 5.28 -34.74 14.78
N ALA A 28 6.15 -35.73 14.98
CA ALA A 28 7.58 -35.51 15.15
C ALA A 28 8.23 -34.98 13.87
N ILE A 29 7.87 -35.55 12.71
CA ILE A 29 8.36 -35.09 11.40
C ILE A 29 7.82 -33.68 11.09
N VAL A 30 6.54 -33.42 11.31
CA VAL A 30 5.94 -32.10 11.06
C VAL A 30 6.58 -31.02 11.94
N ALA A 31 6.81 -31.32 13.23
CA ALA A 31 7.48 -30.40 14.13
C ALA A 31 8.91 -30.07 13.66
N ALA A 32 9.68 -31.08 13.23
CA ALA A 32 11.03 -30.88 12.73
C ALA A 32 11.06 -30.05 11.43
N LEU A 33 10.19 -30.36 10.47
CA LEU A 33 10.12 -29.64 9.19
C LEU A 33 9.65 -28.19 9.37
N SER A 34 8.74 -27.94 10.30
CA SER A 34 8.17 -26.62 10.55
C SER A 34 9.23 -25.61 11.01
N VAL A 35 10.19 -26.02 11.84
CA VAL A 35 11.30 -25.16 12.27
C VAL A 35 12.18 -24.76 11.08
N VAL A 36 12.50 -25.70 10.18
CA VAL A 36 13.34 -25.42 9.00
C VAL A 36 12.66 -24.44 8.04
N VAL A 37 11.36 -24.60 7.79
CA VAL A 37 10.60 -23.73 6.88
C VAL A 37 10.54 -22.28 7.37
N ILE A 38 10.34 -22.07 8.66
CA ILE A 38 10.27 -20.71 9.26
C ILE A 38 11.62 -19.99 9.20
N LEU A 39 12.75 -20.72 9.25
CA LEU A 39 14.07 -20.11 9.08
C LEU A 39 14.35 -19.70 7.63
N TYR A 40 13.70 -20.36 6.66
CA TYR A 40 13.93 -20.13 5.24
C TYR A 40 13.03 -19.03 4.65
N ILE A 41 11.82 -18.87 5.19
CA ILE A 41 10.90 -17.79 4.83
C ILE A 41 11.06 -16.68 5.85
N ASN A 42 11.27 -15.43 5.42
CA ASN A 42 11.23 -14.28 6.32
C ASN A 42 9.78 -13.72 6.32
N PRO A 43 8.88 -14.18 7.23
CA PRO A 43 7.47 -13.78 7.22
C PRO A 43 7.30 -12.28 7.48
N ALA A 44 8.20 -11.68 8.26
CA ALA A 44 8.20 -10.24 8.48
C ALA A 44 8.43 -9.50 7.17
N GLU A 45 9.37 -9.94 6.34
CA GLU A 45 9.64 -9.33 5.04
C GLU A 45 8.48 -9.50 4.05
N MET A 46 7.79 -10.66 4.08
CA MET A 46 6.59 -10.86 3.26
C MET A 46 5.46 -9.89 3.64
N MET A 47 5.27 -9.64 4.93
CA MET A 47 4.27 -8.67 5.41
C MET A 47 4.62 -7.24 4.98
N LYS A 48 5.91 -6.88 4.96
CA LYS A 48 6.39 -5.59 4.45
C LYS A 48 6.11 -5.44 2.96
N GLN A 49 6.40 -6.48 2.17
CA GLN A 49 6.12 -6.49 0.74
C GLN A 49 4.62 -6.40 0.44
N ALA A 50 3.77 -7.05 1.25
CA ALA A 50 2.32 -6.93 1.13
C ALA A 50 1.85 -5.48 1.36
N ARG A 51 2.36 -4.80 2.41
CA ARG A 51 2.06 -3.39 2.65
C ARG A 51 2.61 -2.48 1.55
N ASP A 52 3.81 -2.73 1.04
CA ASP A 52 4.36 -1.97 -0.09
C ASP A 52 3.54 -2.14 -1.37
N SER A 53 2.98 -3.33 -1.61
CA SER A 53 2.02 -3.56 -2.69
C SER A 53 0.74 -2.73 -2.52
N THR A 54 0.22 -2.65 -1.29
CA THR A 54 -0.90 -1.74 -0.97
C THR A 54 -0.53 -0.28 -1.26
N ARG A 55 0.65 0.18 -0.84
CA ARG A 55 1.13 1.55 -1.12
C ARG A 55 1.15 1.87 -2.61
N MET A 56 1.63 0.94 -3.43
CA MET A 56 1.65 1.12 -4.89
C MET A 56 0.24 1.18 -5.48
N SER A 57 -0.67 0.33 -4.99
CA SER A 57 -2.08 0.33 -5.43
C SER A 57 -2.78 1.63 -5.04
N ASP A 58 -2.51 2.15 -3.83
CA ASP A 58 -3.05 3.42 -3.36
C ASP A 58 -2.59 4.57 -4.26
N PHE A 59 -1.31 4.59 -4.64
CA PHE A 59 -0.76 5.61 -5.54
C PHE A 59 -1.41 5.59 -6.91
N ALA A 60 -1.54 4.41 -7.52
CA ALA A 60 -2.23 4.26 -8.81
C ALA A 60 -3.69 4.75 -8.73
N THR A 61 -4.35 4.46 -7.61
CA THR A 61 -5.75 4.85 -7.37
C THR A 61 -5.89 6.37 -7.21
N ILE A 62 -5.00 7.00 -6.43
CA ILE A 62 -4.97 8.46 -6.25
C ILE A 62 -4.65 9.15 -7.58
N GLN A 63 -3.61 8.72 -8.31
CA GLN A 63 -3.25 9.32 -9.60
C GLN A 63 -4.39 9.25 -10.61
N LYS A 64 -5.10 8.10 -10.65
CA LYS A 64 -6.29 7.95 -11.48
C LYS A 64 -7.38 8.94 -11.09
N ALA A 65 -7.69 9.09 -9.81
CA ALA A 65 -8.68 10.04 -9.34
C ALA A 65 -8.32 11.50 -9.67
N ILE A 66 -7.04 11.88 -9.51
CA ILE A 66 -6.54 13.20 -9.88
C ILE A 66 -6.67 13.43 -11.39
N SER A 67 -6.34 12.43 -12.22
CA SER A 67 -6.47 12.54 -13.68
C SER A 67 -7.93 12.67 -14.14
N MET A 68 -8.86 12.00 -13.45
CA MET A 68 -10.29 12.12 -13.70
C MET A 68 -10.78 13.53 -13.35
N LEU A 69 -10.39 14.06 -12.19
CA LEU A 69 -10.73 15.42 -11.76
C LEU A 69 -10.20 16.46 -12.76
N ALA A 70 -8.93 16.35 -13.15
CA ALA A 70 -8.30 17.25 -14.11
C ALA A 70 -9.04 17.26 -15.47
N SER A 71 -9.51 16.10 -15.91
CA SER A 71 -10.24 15.94 -17.16
C SER A 71 -11.67 16.49 -17.08
N ASP A 72 -12.33 16.36 -15.92
CA ASP A 72 -13.70 16.84 -15.70
C ASP A 72 -13.76 18.37 -15.58
N GLN A 73 -12.74 18.99 -14.96
CA GLN A 73 -12.74 20.41 -14.60
C GLN A 73 -11.85 21.29 -15.50
N ASN A 74 -11.36 20.75 -16.62
CA ASN A 74 -10.40 21.44 -17.51
C ASN A 74 -9.12 21.91 -16.79
N GLY A 75 -8.64 21.15 -15.82
CA GLY A 75 -7.50 21.48 -14.97
C GLY A 75 -7.73 21.03 -13.52
N LEU A 76 -6.69 21.15 -12.70
CA LEU A 76 -6.81 20.88 -11.26
C LEU A 76 -7.19 22.16 -10.52
N PRO A 77 -8.22 22.15 -9.65
CA PRO A 77 -8.43 23.23 -8.69
C PRO A 77 -7.25 23.18 -7.71
N ILE A 78 -6.33 24.13 -7.86
CA ILE A 78 -4.96 23.99 -7.37
C ILE A 78 -4.90 24.07 -5.84
N GLY A 79 -4.06 23.24 -5.21
CA GLY A 79 -3.61 23.42 -3.83
C GLY A 79 -2.62 24.59 -3.70
N ASP A 80 -2.47 25.14 -2.51
CA ASP A 80 -1.55 26.27 -2.29
C ASP A 80 -0.07 25.81 -2.36
N PRO A 81 0.77 26.42 -3.25
CA PRO A 81 2.17 26.04 -3.47
C PRO A 81 3.07 26.25 -2.26
N ALA A 82 2.62 26.97 -1.22
CA ALA A 82 3.39 27.11 0.01
C ALA A 82 3.37 25.86 0.90
N TRP A 83 2.48 24.90 0.61
CA TRP A 83 2.19 23.80 1.54
C TRP A 83 2.46 22.42 0.97
N CYS A 84 2.96 21.58 1.87
CA CYS A 84 2.98 20.15 1.71
C CYS A 84 1.98 19.51 2.68
N TYR A 85 1.08 18.71 2.13
CA TYR A 85 -0.01 18.05 2.83
C TYR A 85 0.37 16.60 3.10
N VAL A 86 0.10 16.09 4.31
CA VAL A 86 0.53 14.76 4.74
C VAL A 86 -0.65 13.92 5.25
N SER A 87 -0.65 12.63 4.92
CA SER A 87 -1.71 11.67 5.28
C SER A 87 -1.73 11.22 6.74
N THR A 88 -0.74 11.60 7.54
CA THR A 88 -0.64 11.23 8.96
C THR A 88 -1.04 12.39 9.85
N SER A 89 -1.77 12.12 10.94
CA SER A 89 -2.08 13.10 11.99
C SER A 89 -0.94 13.27 12.99
N GLN A 90 0.12 12.45 12.90
CA GLN A 90 1.30 12.57 13.74
C GLN A 90 2.14 13.77 13.30
N THR A 91 2.84 14.41 14.24
CA THR A 91 3.74 15.52 13.93
C THR A 91 4.92 15.02 13.10
N VAL A 92 4.85 15.24 11.79
CA VAL A 92 5.96 14.96 10.89
C VAL A 92 7.00 16.07 11.06
N PRO A 93 8.29 15.76 11.28
CA PRO A 93 9.33 16.78 11.31
C PRO A 93 9.31 17.62 10.02
N SER A 94 9.79 18.86 10.05
CA SER A 94 9.92 19.72 8.86
C SER A 94 10.76 19.07 7.74
N ALA A 95 11.65 18.13 8.08
CA ALA A 95 12.35 17.28 7.12
C ALA A 95 11.45 16.32 6.34
N GLY A 96 10.23 16.05 6.81
CA GLY A 96 9.26 15.14 6.19
C GLY A 96 8.67 15.64 4.88
N CYS A 97 8.46 16.95 4.72
CA CYS A 97 8.14 17.54 3.41
C CYS A 97 9.37 17.98 2.62
N GLY A 98 10.56 17.83 3.24
CA GLY A 98 11.83 17.82 2.53
C GLY A 98 11.93 16.71 1.48
N ILE A 99 10.93 15.83 1.33
CA ILE A 99 10.84 14.87 0.22
C ILE A 99 10.80 15.58 -1.15
N PHE A 100 10.08 16.70 -1.27
CA PHE A 100 9.85 17.39 -2.55
C PHE A 100 10.93 18.43 -2.82
N GLN A 101 11.15 19.36 -1.88
CA GLN A 101 12.18 20.40 -1.95
C GLN A 101 12.64 20.80 -0.55
N ALA A 102 13.89 21.24 -0.42
CA ALA A 102 14.36 21.84 0.83
C ALA A 102 13.62 23.15 1.13
N GLY A 103 13.13 23.32 2.37
CA GLY A 103 12.55 24.58 2.85
C GLY A 103 11.03 24.73 2.69
N ILE A 104 10.31 23.73 2.16
CA ILE A 104 8.85 23.72 2.14
C ILE A 104 8.28 23.64 3.57
N THR A 105 7.21 24.40 3.83
CA THR A 105 6.49 24.33 5.10
C THR A 105 5.49 23.17 5.08
N VAL A 106 5.59 22.29 6.07
CA VAL A 106 4.57 21.25 6.32
C VAL A 106 3.30 21.94 6.81
N THR A 107 2.17 21.74 6.15
CA THR A 107 0.87 22.11 6.72
C THR A 107 0.26 20.94 7.47
N SER A 108 -0.34 21.21 8.62
CA SER A 108 -1.18 20.25 9.33
C SER A 108 -2.64 20.31 8.88
N THR A 109 -3.00 21.22 7.95
CA THR A 109 -4.37 21.35 7.47
C THR A 109 -4.78 20.08 6.73
N GLY A 110 -5.81 19.39 7.20
CA GLY A 110 -6.26 18.10 6.65
C GLY A 110 -5.36 16.90 6.99
N ALA A 111 -4.36 17.07 7.86
CA ALA A 111 -3.45 15.99 8.22
C ALA A 111 -4.17 14.83 8.91
N GLY A 112 -4.09 13.63 8.32
CA GLY A 112 -4.85 12.46 8.76
C GLY A 112 -6.34 12.48 8.43
N ASP A 113 -6.87 13.58 7.88
CA ASP A 113 -8.24 13.62 7.35
C ASP A 113 -8.27 12.93 5.98
N ARG A 114 -9.15 11.94 5.85
CA ARG A 114 -9.29 11.09 4.66
C ARG A 114 -10.52 11.45 3.84
N SER A 115 -11.10 12.63 4.08
CA SER A 115 -12.24 13.16 3.33
C SER A 115 -11.85 13.49 1.89
N VAL A 116 -12.79 13.28 0.96
CA VAL A 116 -12.61 13.49 -0.49
C VAL A 116 -13.27 14.78 -1.00
N ASN A 117 -13.73 15.62 -0.08
CA ASN A 117 -14.49 16.85 -0.35
C ASN A 117 -13.60 18.11 -0.40
N GLY A 118 -12.27 17.94 -0.49
CA GLY A 118 -11.28 19.02 -0.45
C GLY A 118 -10.76 19.39 0.93
N ALA A 119 -11.28 18.78 2.01
CA ALA A 119 -10.78 18.98 3.38
C ALA A 119 -9.73 17.96 3.82
N GLY A 120 -9.55 16.88 3.06
CA GLY A 120 -8.59 15.82 3.38
C GLY A 120 -7.13 16.23 3.15
N TRP A 121 -6.21 15.30 3.44
CA TRP A 121 -4.78 15.49 3.23
C TRP A 121 -4.38 15.67 1.76
N ILE A 122 -5.29 15.44 0.82
CA ILE A 122 -5.17 15.96 -0.54
C ILE A 122 -6.25 17.05 -0.67
N PRO A 123 -5.88 18.32 -0.89
CA PRO A 123 -6.80 19.45 -0.90
C PRO A 123 -7.59 19.55 -2.23
N LEU A 124 -8.04 18.42 -2.76
CA LEU A 124 -8.82 18.29 -3.98
C LEU A 124 -10.20 17.73 -3.66
N ASN A 125 -11.24 18.32 -4.24
CA ASN A 125 -12.61 17.86 -4.07
C ASN A 125 -12.96 16.80 -5.12
N PHE A 126 -12.57 15.54 -4.87
CA PHE A 126 -12.92 14.41 -5.75
C PHE A 126 -14.42 14.12 -5.78
N ALA A 127 -15.18 14.52 -4.76
CA ALA A 127 -16.64 14.41 -4.75
C ALA A 127 -17.33 15.37 -5.75
N SER A 128 -16.59 16.35 -6.31
CA SER A 128 -17.11 17.27 -7.33
C SER A 128 -16.98 16.75 -8.77
N ILE A 129 -16.43 15.54 -8.97
CA ILE A 129 -16.34 14.92 -10.28
C ILE A 129 -17.74 14.58 -10.79
N SER A 130 -18.08 15.03 -12.00
CA SER A 130 -19.42 14.88 -12.59
C SER A 130 -19.86 13.42 -12.78
N SER A 131 -18.91 12.50 -12.93
CA SER A 131 -19.16 11.05 -13.04
C SER A 131 -19.32 10.32 -11.70
N GLY A 132 -19.22 11.04 -10.58
CA GLY A 132 -19.29 10.50 -9.21
C GLY A 132 -17.91 10.38 -8.54
N ASP A 133 -17.93 10.09 -7.24
CA ASP A 133 -16.72 9.97 -6.40
C ASP A 133 -15.94 8.66 -6.71
N PRO A 134 -14.68 8.76 -7.17
CA PRO A 134 -13.87 7.60 -7.53
C PRO A 134 -13.17 6.91 -6.35
N LEU A 135 -13.12 7.54 -5.16
CA LEU A 135 -12.29 7.07 -4.04
C LEU A 135 -13.10 6.65 -2.81
N GLY A 136 -14.21 7.33 -2.49
CA GLY A 136 -14.98 7.12 -1.25
C GLY A 136 -14.25 7.58 0.02
N THR A 137 -12.94 7.42 0.09
CA THR A 137 -12.03 7.96 1.11
C THR A 137 -10.61 8.03 0.56
N LEU A 138 -9.83 9.03 0.97
CA LEU A 138 -8.42 9.10 0.60
C LEU A 138 -7.65 7.93 1.24
N PRO A 139 -6.78 7.22 0.53
CA PRO A 139 -5.88 6.24 1.13
C PRO A 139 -4.93 6.87 2.15
N ALA A 140 -4.42 6.06 3.06
CA ALA A 140 -3.33 6.41 3.97
C ALA A 140 -2.39 5.22 4.06
N ASP A 141 -1.12 5.47 4.40
CA ASP A 141 -0.12 4.41 4.54
C ASP A 141 -0.61 3.32 5.52
N PRO A 142 -0.42 2.01 5.23
CA PRO A 142 -0.88 0.94 6.13
C PRO A 142 -0.32 1.00 7.56
N VAL A 143 0.84 1.62 7.75
CA VAL A 143 1.49 1.84 9.06
C VAL A 143 1.17 3.23 9.61
N ASN A 144 1.08 4.24 8.74
CA ASN A 144 0.68 5.63 9.04
C ASN A 144 1.41 6.27 10.25
N THR A 145 2.74 6.33 10.17
CA THR A 145 3.61 6.90 11.22
C THR A 145 4.46 8.04 10.67
N THR A 146 5.29 8.65 11.51
CA THR A 146 6.26 9.68 11.09
C THR A 146 7.24 9.21 10.02
N ASP A 147 7.47 7.90 9.90
CA ASP A 147 8.38 7.31 8.90
C ASP A 147 7.64 6.77 7.67
N TYR A 148 6.36 6.44 7.82
CA TYR A 148 5.54 5.80 6.79
C TYR A 148 4.25 6.59 6.58
N PHE A 149 4.29 7.51 5.63
CA PHE A 149 3.17 8.38 5.28
C PHE A 149 3.23 8.74 3.79
N TYR A 150 2.07 9.12 3.26
CA TYR A 150 1.92 9.77 1.96
C TYR A 150 1.89 11.29 2.11
N ALA A 151 2.43 11.99 1.12
CA ALA A 151 2.47 13.44 1.06
C ALA A 151 2.10 13.95 -0.34
N TYR A 152 1.57 15.16 -0.42
CA TYR A 152 1.12 15.80 -1.65
C TYR A 152 1.55 17.27 -1.68
N VAL A 153 2.01 17.72 -2.85
CA VAL A 153 2.27 19.13 -3.17
C VAL A 153 1.72 19.45 -4.56
N ALA A 154 1.37 20.72 -4.77
CA ALA A 154 0.96 21.24 -6.07
C ALA A 154 1.52 22.63 -6.29
N ASN A 155 1.65 23.07 -7.54
CA ASN A 155 2.06 24.42 -7.89
C ASN A 155 0.94 25.22 -8.54
N ALA A 156 1.08 26.55 -8.59
CA ALA A 156 0.11 27.47 -9.20
C ALA A 156 -0.19 27.24 -10.69
N SER A 157 0.55 26.34 -11.37
CA SER A 157 0.32 25.94 -12.76
C SER A 157 -0.53 24.67 -12.89
N GLY A 158 -1.04 24.12 -11.79
CA GLY A 158 -1.84 22.89 -11.79
C GLY A 158 -1.01 21.61 -11.93
N GLN A 159 0.30 21.68 -11.67
CA GLN A 159 1.18 20.52 -11.61
C GLN A 159 1.22 19.99 -10.17
N TYR A 160 1.37 18.68 -9.99
CA TYR A 160 1.38 18.05 -8.67
C TYR A 160 2.41 16.93 -8.56
N GLU A 161 2.83 16.68 -7.32
CA GLU A 161 3.60 15.50 -6.93
C GLU A 161 2.95 14.85 -5.71
N LEU A 162 2.99 13.52 -5.74
CA LEU A 162 2.59 12.63 -4.69
C LEU A 162 3.82 11.83 -4.26
N ALA A 163 4.07 11.75 -2.97
CA ALA A 163 5.23 11.05 -2.45
C ALA A 163 4.90 10.10 -1.32
N LEU A 164 5.63 8.99 -1.29
CA LEU A 164 5.74 8.06 -0.18
C LEU A 164 7.11 8.30 0.45
N ASN A 165 7.15 8.56 1.76
CA ASN A 165 8.39 8.86 2.47
C ASN A 165 9.44 7.73 2.35
N GLN A 166 9.01 6.47 2.43
CA GLN A 166 9.85 5.31 2.15
C GLN A 166 9.04 4.01 2.06
N PHE A 167 9.56 3.06 1.29
CA PHE A 167 9.10 1.67 1.33
C PHE A 167 9.64 0.94 2.57
N GLU A 168 8.90 -0.07 3.02
CA GLU A 168 9.25 -0.82 4.22
C GLU A 168 10.12 -2.05 3.93
N SER A 169 9.85 -2.72 2.80
CA SER A 169 10.59 -3.91 2.37
C SER A 169 12.00 -3.57 1.91
N THR A 170 12.92 -4.51 2.08
CA THR A 170 14.26 -4.42 1.49
C THR A 170 14.19 -4.48 -0.04
N ARG A 171 13.13 -5.06 -0.60
CA ARG A 171 12.92 -5.19 -2.05
C ARG A 171 12.76 -3.85 -2.76
N TYR A 172 11.90 -2.97 -2.23
CA TYR A 172 11.55 -1.69 -2.84
C TYR A 172 12.33 -0.49 -2.28
N ARG A 173 13.18 -0.70 -1.27
CA ARG A 173 14.10 0.34 -0.80
C ARG A 173 15.16 0.67 -1.85
N ARG A 174 15.67 1.91 -1.80
CA ARG A 174 16.80 2.31 -2.65
C ARG A 174 18.03 1.46 -2.27
N GLY A 175 18.62 0.79 -3.26
CA GLY A 175 19.69 -0.19 -3.05
C GLY A 175 19.20 -1.61 -2.69
N GLY A 176 17.89 -1.84 -2.76
CA GLY A 176 17.25 -3.14 -2.58
C GLY A 176 17.32 -4.06 -3.80
N ASP A 177 16.84 -5.29 -3.65
CA ASP A 177 16.95 -6.37 -4.66
C ASP A 177 16.39 -6.01 -6.05
N GLN A 178 15.36 -5.17 -6.11
CA GLN A 178 14.77 -4.68 -7.38
C GLN A 178 15.03 -3.20 -7.62
N GLY A 179 15.78 -2.54 -6.73
CA GLY A 179 15.85 -1.09 -6.67
C GLY A 179 14.48 -0.47 -6.41
N ARG A 180 14.44 0.87 -6.38
CA ARG A 180 13.16 1.57 -6.47
C ARG A 180 12.61 1.46 -7.89
N PRO A 181 11.29 1.57 -8.08
CA PRO A 181 10.75 1.88 -9.40
C PRO A 181 11.44 3.15 -9.93
N GLU A 182 11.98 3.10 -11.15
CA GLU A 182 12.90 4.09 -11.77
C GLU A 182 12.34 5.52 -11.96
N GLN A 183 11.20 5.84 -11.35
CA GLN A 183 10.44 7.08 -11.54
C GLN A 183 10.52 8.07 -10.37
N SER A 184 11.38 7.86 -9.37
CA SER A 184 11.55 8.86 -8.31
C SER A 184 12.47 9.99 -8.80
N SER A 185 11.86 11.00 -9.40
CA SER A 185 12.50 12.31 -9.54
C SER A 185 12.53 12.94 -8.16
N TYR A 186 13.70 13.38 -7.74
CA TYR A 186 13.87 13.90 -6.39
C TYR A 186 14.66 15.19 -6.47
N ALA A 187 14.12 16.24 -5.86
CA ALA A 187 14.80 17.51 -5.61
C ALA A 187 15.00 17.80 -4.11
N GLY A 188 14.61 16.87 -3.22
CA GLY A 188 14.54 17.08 -1.76
C GLY A 188 15.78 16.70 -0.93
N SER A 189 15.57 16.34 0.35
CA SER A 189 16.54 15.84 1.35
C SER A 189 16.36 14.36 1.80
N ASN A 190 15.24 13.69 1.44
CA ASN A 190 15.05 12.24 1.61
C ASN A 190 15.36 11.35 0.36
N PRO A 191 16.56 10.73 0.25
CA PRO A 191 16.89 9.80 -0.84
C PRO A 191 16.09 8.48 -0.80
N GLN A 192 15.32 8.24 0.26
CA GLN A 192 14.36 7.14 0.39
C GLN A 192 12.93 7.50 -0.11
N ALA A 193 12.79 8.69 -0.68
CA ALA A 193 11.67 9.18 -1.49
C ALA A 193 11.16 8.20 -2.56
N TYR A 194 9.87 7.85 -2.60
CA TYR A 194 9.22 7.48 -3.87
C TYR A 194 8.25 8.59 -4.26
N VAL A 195 8.50 9.27 -5.37
CA VAL A 195 7.76 10.46 -5.82
C VAL A 195 7.25 10.21 -7.22
N VAL A 196 5.99 10.56 -7.47
CA VAL A 196 5.34 10.50 -8.78
C VAL A 196 4.50 11.76 -8.97
N GLY A 197 4.31 12.21 -10.20
CA GLY A 197 3.59 13.46 -10.44
C GLY A 197 3.49 13.79 -11.91
N THR A 198 3.04 15.00 -12.21
CA THR A 198 2.95 15.52 -13.58
C THR A 198 4.30 15.90 -14.17
N VAL A 199 5.28 16.22 -13.31
CA VAL A 199 6.65 16.55 -13.71
C VAL A 199 7.66 16.01 -12.69
N PRO A 200 8.90 15.74 -13.13
CA PRO A 200 10.05 15.58 -12.25
C PRO A 200 10.35 16.85 -11.46
N SER A 201 10.30 16.79 -10.14
CA SER A 201 10.72 17.85 -9.23
C SER A 201 9.99 19.18 -9.48
N LEU A 202 8.83 19.34 -8.84
CA LEU A 202 8.05 20.58 -8.95
C LEU A 202 8.83 21.80 -8.49
N ASP A 203 8.84 22.84 -9.31
CA ASP A 203 9.19 24.20 -8.90
C ASP A 203 7.99 24.79 -8.15
N MET A 204 8.21 25.14 -6.88
CA MET A 204 7.18 25.57 -5.92
C MET A 204 7.21 27.07 -5.66
#